data_AF-A0A1G7DFV1-F1
#
_entry.id   AF-A0A1G7DFV1-F1
#
_cell.length_a   1.000
_cell.length_b   1.000
_cell.length_c   1.000
_cell.angle_alpha   90.00
_cell.angle_beta   90.00
_cell.angle_gamma   90.00
#
_symmetry.space_group_name_H-M   'P 1'
#
loop_
_entity.id
_entity.type
_entity.pdbx_description
1 polymer ?
#
loop_
_entity_poly.entity_id
_entity_poly.type
_entity_poly.pdbx_seq_one_letter_code
_entity_poly.pdbx_strand_id
1 'polypeptide(L)'
;MRAMSLPPDQMPPAKPKISPKECRRRDADRLVMIRLKMAIGRELDERGITTPAEIGAALGMPAAEATGLLTRKQWREGAVEQLEAAAARLGIQAPNQ
;
A
#
# COMPACT_ATOMS: atom_id res chain seq x y z
N MET A 1 4.53 -22.41 -55.76
CA MET A 1 5.28 -21.95 -54.58
C MET A 1 4.40 -20.98 -53.82
N ARG A 2 3.99 -21.35 -52.60
CA ARG A 2 2.85 -20.76 -51.88
C ARG A 2 3.34 -19.64 -50.96
N ALA A 3 2.76 -18.45 -51.13
CA ALA A 3 2.96 -17.30 -50.25
C ALA A 3 2.52 -17.66 -48.81
N MET A 4 3.38 -17.39 -47.84
CA MET A 4 3.04 -17.39 -46.41
C MET A 4 3.53 -16.06 -45.83
N SER A 5 2.68 -15.04 -45.92
CA SER A 5 2.81 -13.80 -45.16
C SER A 5 2.46 -14.11 -43.70
N LEU A 6 3.43 -14.00 -42.79
CA LEU A 6 3.15 -13.95 -41.35
C LEU A 6 2.75 -12.51 -40.98
N PRO A 7 1.66 -12.30 -40.23
CA PRO A 7 1.22 -10.96 -39.83
C PRO A 7 2.20 -10.37 -38.79
N PRO A 8 2.55 -9.07 -38.87
CA PRO A 8 3.45 -8.42 -37.92
C PRO A 8 2.72 -7.99 -36.64
N ASP A 9 1.87 -8.86 -36.07
CA ASP A 9 0.95 -8.48 -34.99
C ASP A 9 1.26 -9.16 -33.64
N GLN A 10 2.52 -9.54 -33.42
CA GLN A 10 2.98 -10.02 -32.13
C GLN A 10 4.24 -9.26 -31.69
N MET A 11 4.11 -7.94 -31.55
CA MET A 11 4.99 -7.23 -30.64
C MET A 11 4.64 -7.67 -29.21
N PRO A 12 5.57 -8.22 -28.41
CA PRO A 12 5.30 -8.44 -26.99
C PRO A 12 4.91 -7.09 -26.38
N PRO A 13 3.90 -7.03 -25.49
CA PRO A 13 3.44 -5.77 -24.92
C PRO A 13 4.66 -5.07 -24.34
N ALA A 14 4.99 -3.91 -24.91
CA ALA A 14 6.05 -3.07 -24.41
C ALA A 14 5.74 -2.84 -22.94
N LYS A 15 6.55 -3.47 -22.05
CA LYS A 15 6.45 -3.29 -20.60
C LYS A 15 6.19 -1.80 -20.37
N PRO A 16 5.11 -1.41 -19.69
CA PRO A 16 4.84 0.01 -19.50
C PRO A 16 6.08 0.61 -18.83
N LYS A 17 6.82 1.43 -19.57
CA LYS A 17 7.99 2.15 -19.10
C LYS A 17 7.47 3.16 -18.11
N ILE A 18 7.37 2.74 -16.85
CA ILE A 18 7.05 3.61 -15.72
C ILE A 18 8.04 4.78 -15.83
N SER A 19 7.51 5.98 -16.10
CA SER A 19 8.31 7.18 -16.23
C SER A 19 9.11 7.41 -14.94
N PRO A 20 10.33 7.96 -14.98
CA PRO A 20 11.10 8.27 -13.76
C PRO A 20 10.32 9.08 -12.71
N LYS A 21 9.38 9.94 -13.13
CA LYS A 21 8.50 10.70 -12.23
C LYS A 21 7.47 9.81 -11.52
N GLU A 22 6.92 8.84 -12.25
CA GLU A 22 5.99 7.84 -11.74
C GLU A 22 6.71 6.85 -10.80
N CYS A 23 7.95 6.49 -11.10
CA CYS A 23 8.79 5.67 -10.22
C CYS A 23 9.08 6.41 -8.91
N ARG A 24 9.50 7.69 -8.98
CA ARG A 24 9.75 8.51 -7.79
C ARG A 24 8.51 8.70 -6.91
N ARG A 25 7.33 8.88 -7.53
CA ARG A 25 6.05 8.93 -6.79
C ARG A 25 5.81 7.62 -6.02
N ARG A 26 5.94 6.48 -6.70
CA ARG A 26 5.78 5.16 -6.06
C ARG A 26 6.79 4.91 -4.95
N ASP A 27 8.02 5.38 -5.09
CA ASP A 27 9.05 5.26 -4.05
C ASP A 27 8.74 6.14 -2.83
N ALA A 28 8.30 7.38 -3.03
CA ALA A 28 7.86 8.27 -1.96
C ALA A 28 6.64 7.70 -1.23
N ASP A 29 5.64 7.25 -1.97
CA ASP A 29 4.43 6.63 -1.41
C ASP A 29 4.78 5.37 -0.60
N ARG A 30 5.75 4.58 -1.07
CA ARG A 30 6.23 3.40 -0.35
C ARG A 30 6.90 3.77 0.97
N LEU A 31 7.71 4.83 1.01
CA LEU A 31 8.32 5.32 2.24
C LEU A 31 7.28 5.85 3.23
N VAL A 32 6.29 6.61 2.74
CA VAL A 32 5.18 7.10 3.57
C VAL A 32 4.41 5.94 4.19
N MET A 33 4.06 4.91 3.42
CA MET A 33 3.40 3.72 3.96
C MET A 33 4.23 3.02 5.03
N ILE A 34 5.53 2.79 4.78
CA ILE A 34 6.40 2.12 5.76
C ILE A 34 6.40 2.91 7.08
N ARG A 35 6.55 4.23 7.01
CA ARG A 35 6.53 5.11 8.20
C ARG A 35 5.19 5.06 8.92
N LEU A 36 4.07 5.14 8.21
CA LEU A 36 2.73 5.04 8.80
C LEU A 36 2.50 3.69 9.48
N LYS A 37 2.87 2.59 8.83
CA LYS A 37 2.73 1.25 9.41
C LYS A 37 3.55 1.09 10.69
N MET A 38 4.77 1.62 10.70
CA MET A 38 5.61 1.62 11.89
C MET A 38 5.02 2.48 13.01
N ALA A 39 4.52 3.67 12.70
CA ALA A 39 3.90 4.55 13.69
C ALA A 39 2.63 3.94 14.29
N ILE A 40 1.74 3.41 13.45
CA ILE A 40 0.54 2.71 13.89
C ILE A 40 0.90 1.49 14.74
N GLY A 41 1.84 0.66 14.28
CA GLY A 41 2.28 -0.52 15.03
C GLY A 41 2.85 -0.18 16.39
N ARG A 42 3.68 0.87 16.48
CA ARG A 42 4.22 1.38 17.75
C ARG A 42 3.12 1.87 18.67
N GLU A 43 2.19 2.69 18.18
CA GLU A 43 1.10 3.22 19.00
C GLU A 43 0.19 2.11 19.54
N LEU A 44 -0.09 1.09 18.71
CA LEU A 44 -0.85 -0.07 19.15
C LEU A 44 -0.10 -0.85 20.24
N ASP A 45 1.20 -1.07 20.07
CA ASP A 45 2.06 -1.73 21.06
C ASP A 45 2.13 -0.94 22.38
N GLU A 46 2.30 0.39 22.31
CA GLU A 46 2.30 1.30 23.46
C GLU A 46 0.97 1.29 24.22
N ARG A 47 -0.15 1.08 23.52
CA ARG A 47 -1.49 0.90 24.11
C ARG A 47 -1.77 -0.53 24.57
N GLY A 48 -0.84 -1.47 24.38
CA GLY A 48 -1.02 -2.90 24.67
C GLY A 48 -1.99 -3.62 23.72
N ILE A 49 -2.34 -3.00 22.59
CA ILE A 49 -3.26 -3.53 21.58
C ILE A 49 -2.49 -4.46 20.65
N THR A 50 -2.56 -5.76 20.93
CA THR A 50 -1.80 -6.79 20.19
C THR A 50 -2.68 -7.79 19.48
N THR A 51 -3.96 -7.89 19.86
CA THR A 51 -4.87 -8.87 19.25
C THR A 51 -5.51 -8.31 17.98
N PRO A 52 -5.70 -9.13 16.92
CA PRO A 52 -6.37 -8.70 15.70
C PRO A 52 -7.74 -8.03 15.91
N ALA A 53 -8.50 -8.52 16.89
CA ALA A 53 -9.82 -7.98 17.23
C ALA A 53 -9.72 -6.56 17.81
N GLU A 54 -8.81 -6.34 18.76
CA GLU A 54 -8.59 -5.02 19.36
C GLU A 54 -7.97 -4.04 18.36
N ILE A 55 -7.05 -4.51 17.51
CA ILE A 55 -6.51 -3.70 16.41
C ILE A 55 -7.63 -3.24 15.49
N GLY A 56 -8.52 -4.16 15.09
CA GLY A 56 -9.70 -3.82 14.27
C GLY A 56 -10.59 -2.77 14.94
N ALA A 57 -10.87 -2.94 16.23
CA ALA A 57 -11.66 -1.99 17.01
C ALA A 57 -10.99 -0.60 17.09
N ALA A 58 -9.69 -0.55 17.38
CA ALA A 58 -8.92 0.68 17.46
C ALA A 58 -8.83 1.43 16.12
N LEU A 59 -8.79 0.68 15.01
CA LEU A 59 -8.77 1.23 13.66
C LEU A 59 -10.17 1.46 13.08
N GLY A 60 -11.25 1.05 13.76
CA GLY A 60 -12.63 1.20 13.29
C GLY A 60 -12.94 0.41 12.01
N MET A 61 -12.33 -0.77 11.84
CA MET A 61 -12.51 -1.65 10.67
C MET A 61 -12.41 -3.13 11.05
N PRO A 62 -12.82 -4.08 10.19
CA PRO A 62 -12.71 -5.50 10.50
C PRO A 62 -11.27 -5.93 10.80
N ALA A 63 -11.09 -6.83 11.78
CA ALA A 63 -9.78 -7.34 12.21
C ALA A 63 -8.92 -7.87 11.04
N ALA A 64 -9.54 -8.56 10.09
CA ALA A 64 -8.86 -9.10 8.90
C ALA A 64 -8.36 -7.99 7.96
N GLU A 65 -9.11 -6.89 7.83
CA GLU A 65 -8.72 -5.73 7.04
C GLU A 65 -7.61 -4.95 7.73
N ALA A 66 -7.74 -4.72 9.04
CA ALA A 66 -6.72 -4.04 9.84
C ALA A 66 -5.37 -4.78 9.84
N THR A 67 -5.39 -6.09 10.14
CA THR A 67 -4.18 -6.93 10.08
C THR A 67 -3.65 -7.05 8.65
N GLY A 68 -4.53 -7.16 7.65
CA GLY A 68 -4.15 -7.16 6.24
C GLY A 68 -3.47 -5.86 5.82
N LEU A 69 -3.96 -4.71 6.30
CA LEU A 69 -3.39 -3.39 6.03
C LEU A 69 -1.95 -3.33 6.58
N LEU A 70 -1.74 -3.76 7.82
CA LEU A 70 -0.43 -3.75 8.48
C LEU A 70 0.56 -4.81 7.96
N THR A 71 0.08 -5.95 7.46
CA THR A 71 0.96 -7.07 7.04
C THR A 71 1.22 -7.12 5.53
N ARG A 72 0.34 -6.55 4.69
CA ARG A 72 0.51 -6.61 3.22
C ARG A 72 1.79 -5.91 2.76
N LYS A 73 2.54 -6.62 1.90
CA LYS A 73 3.73 -6.10 1.21
C LYS A 73 3.41 -5.45 -0.15
N GLN A 74 2.24 -5.72 -0.73
CA GLN A 74 1.86 -5.25 -2.06
C GLN A 74 0.96 -4.01 -1.99
N TRP A 75 1.31 -3.01 -2.81
CA TRP A 75 0.58 -1.76 -2.97
C TRP A 75 -0.81 -2.01 -3.58
N ARG A 76 -1.82 -1.34 -3.01
CA ARG A 76 -3.08 -1.05 -3.69
C ARG A 76 -3.23 0.47 -3.72
N GLU A 77 -3.79 0.98 -4.80
CA GLU A 77 -4.25 2.36 -4.87
C GLU A 77 -5.19 2.64 -3.66
N GLY A 78 -5.00 3.77 -2.98
CA GLY A 78 -5.72 4.09 -1.73
C GLY A 78 -5.21 3.39 -0.45
N ALA A 79 -4.11 2.63 -0.49
CA ALA A 79 -3.53 2.05 0.74
C ALA A 79 -2.91 3.11 1.67
N VAL A 80 -2.33 4.17 1.10
CA VAL A 80 -1.80 5.31 1.87
C VAL A 80 -2.92 6.02 2.60
N GLU A 81 -4.00 6.38 1.90
CA GLU A 81 -5.19 7.04 2.48
C GLU A 81 -5.81 6.22 3.62
N GLN A 82 -5.89 4.89 3.45
CA GLN A 82 -6.37 4.00 4.51
C GLN A 82 -5.44 3.98 5.73
N LEU A 83 -4.12 4.00 5.53
CA LEU A 83 -3.14 4.09 6.61
C LEU A 83 -3.19 5.46 7.30
N GLU A 84 -3.38 6.55 6.56
CA GLU A 84 -3.55 7.89 7.12
C GLU A 84 -4.83 8.01 7.94
N ALA A 85 -5.95 7.48 7.44
CA ALA A 85 -7.19 7.43 8.20
C ALA A 85 -7.06 6.59 9.48
N ALA A 86 -6.36 5.46 9.42
CA ALA A 86 -6.04 4.63 10.58
C ALA A 86 -5.17 5.38 11.59
N ALA A 87 -4.13 6.08 11.12
CA ALA A 87 -3.27 6.91 11.95
C ALA A 87 -4.06 8.04 12.63
N ALA A 88 -4.93 8.73 11.89
CA ALA A 88 -5.78 9.80 12.42
C ALA A 88 -6.73 9.30 13.53
N ARG A 89 -7.29 8.09 13.39
CA ARG A 89 -8.12 7.46 14.44
C ARG A 89 -7.34 7.15 15.72
N LEU A 90 -6.05 6.84 15.57
CA LEU A 90 -5.14 6.65 16.69
C LEU A 90 -4.57 7.98 17.23
N GLY A 91 -4.88 9.13 16.61
CA GLY A 91 -4.32 10.43 17.00
C GLY A 91 -2.88 10.64 16.54
N ILE A 92 -2.36 9.78 15.66
CA ILE A 92 -1.04 9.87 15.07
C ILE A 92 -1.13 10.87 13.91
N GLN A 93 -0.37 11.96 13.98
CA GLN A 93 -0.22 12.83 12.82
C GLN A 93 0.64 12.11 11.78
N ALA A 94 0.10 11.91 10.58
CA ALA A 94 0.87 11.43 9.44
C ALA A 94 2.11 12.34 9.29
N PRO A 95 3.30 11.79 9.00
CA PRO A 95 4.50 12.59 8.85
C PRO A 95 4.24 13.65 7.78
N ASN A 96 4.22 14.91 8.21
CA ASN A 96 3.95 16.09 7.40
C ASN A 96 4.71 15.99 6.07
N GLN A 97 3.96 15.99 4.96
CA GLN A 97 4.49 15.86 3.60
C GLN A 97 5.46 17.00 3.24
#